data_AF-A0A259S3J5-F1
#
_entry.id   AF-A0A259S3J5-F1
#
_cell.length_a   1.000
_cell.length_b   1.000
_cell.length_c   1.000
_cell.angle_alpha   90.00
_cell.angle_beta   90.00
_cell.angle_gamma   90.00
#
_symmetry.space_group_name_H-M   'P 1'
#
loop_
_entity.id
_entity.type
_entity.pdbx_description
1 polymer ?
#
loop_
_entity_poly.entity_id
_entity_poly.type
_entity_poly.pdbx_seq_one_letter_code
_entity_poly.pdbx_strand_id
1 'polypeptide(L)'
;MLLIVALALGAVVALLGAIGVLVPGVVPSGAAPSLVATAVGAPAAAAVSIAAGLAAVAVGVLGLRGVRGGAAGVARGVVGAAPGGLRIVAVLVALLVAALIPGGIIPVAGYSFVLVVAGLVVGGLVLLTVRRPVRGLVGIALVVGVVVLAALRLPLATFAPRVLEALAPRLGELAVSMAHLVAAGALAAWAIGEPAVRGRFAAGVLRHRRAITIAAALCALPYVFCRLTWLTPWPLFAPRGALAPD
;
A
#
# COMPACT_ATOMS: atom_id res chain seq x y z
N MET A 1 -3.10 -17.14 -2.83
CA MET A 1 -2.46 -16.07 -3.63
C MET A 1 -1.76 -15.03 -2.76
N LEU A 2 -2.45 -14.40 -1.80
CA LEU A 2 -1.87 -13.36 -0.92
C LEU A 2 -0.58 -13.79 -0.18
N LEU A 3 -0.52 -15.02 0.34
CA LEU A 3 0.69 -15.55 0.98
C LEU A 3 1.89 -15.68 0.03
N ILE A 4 1.66 -16.00 -1.24
CA ILE A 4 2.73 -16.10 -2.25
C ILE A 4 3.25 -14.70 -2.55
N VAL A 5 2.34 -13.72 -2.69
CA VAL A 5 2.70 -12.30 -2.89
C VAL A 5 3.48 -11.78 -1.68
N ALA A 6 3.02 -12.04 -0.46
CA ALA A 6 3.70 -11.66 0.77
C ALA A 6 5.08 -12.29 0.90
N LEU A 7 5.22 -13.57 0.52
CA LEU A 7 6.51 -14.28 0.52
C LEU A 7 7.48 -13.67 -0.50
N ALA A 8 7.04 -13.52 -1.76
CA ALA A 8 7.89 -12.99 -2.82
C ALA A 8 8.35 -11.56 -2.52
N LEU A 9 7.42 -10.69 -2.11
CA LEU A 9 7.76 -9.31 -1.80
C LEU A 9 8.45 -9.16 -0.44
N GLY A 10 8.22 -10.06 0.51
CA GLY A 10 9.01 -10.14 1.74
C GLY A 10 10.49 -10.45 1.45
N ALA A 11 10.75 -11.36 0.50
CA ALA A 11 12.12 -11.64 0.03
C ALA A 11 12.74 -10.41 -0.66
N VAL A 12 11.96 -9.67 -1.46
CA VAL A 12 12.42 -8.41 -2.08
C VAL A 12 12.75 -7.37 -1.01
N VAL A 13 11.90 -7.18 0.01
CA VAL A 13 12.15 -6.26 1.13
C VAL A 13 13.42 -6.64 1.90
N ALA A 14 13.63 -7.94 2.15
CA ALA A 14 14.86 -8.42 2.79
C ALA A 14 16.10 -8.16 1.94
N LEU A 15 16.02 -8.44 0.63
CA LEU A 15 17.11 -8.21 -0.31
C LEU A 15 17.46 -6.73 -0.42
N LEU A 16 16.47 -5.85 -0.48
CA LEU A 16 16.68 -4.40 -0.50
C LEU A 16 17.34 -3.90 0.79
N GLY A 17 16.95 -4.45 1.95
CA GLY A 17 17.64 -4.20 3.21
C GLY A 17 19.10 -4.66 3.18
N ALA A 18 19.37 -5.86 2.66
CA ALA A 18 20.71 -6.41 2.54
C ALA A 18 21.59 -5.58 1.59
N ILE A 19 21.06 -5.18 0.42
CA ILE A 19 21.75 -4.29 -0.52
C ILE A 19 22.05 -2.96 0.16
N GLY A 20 21.12 -2.40 0.95
CA GLY A 20 21.34 -1.15 1.68
C GLY A 20 22.47 -1.23 2.73
N VAL A 21 22.71 -2.40 3.32
CA VAL A 21 23.84 -2.64 4.24
C VAL A 21 25.14 -2.89 3.48
N LEU A 22 25.11 -3.74 2.44
CA LEU A 22 26.30 -4.20 1.73
C LEU A 22 26.86 -3.18 0.74
N VAL A 23 26.00 -2.38 0.11
CA VAL A 23 26.38 -1.38 -0.88
C VAL A 23 25.65 -0.06 -0.61
N PRO A 24 26.15 0.73 0.36
CA PRO A 24 25.59 2.04 0.67
C PRO A 24 25.53 2.92 -0.59
N GLY A 25 24.38 3.52 -0.87
CA GLY A 25 24.16 4.40 -2.03
C GLY A 25 23.59 3.73 -3.28
N VAL A 26 23.47 2.39 -3.33
CA VAL A 26 22.80 1.71 -4.46
C VAL A 26 21.28 1.73 -4.33
N VAL A 27 20.77 1.61 -3.11
CA VAL A 27 19.33 1.77 -2.88
C VAL A 27 19.00 3.26 -3.05
N PRO A 28 18.05 3.62 -3.93
CA PRO A 28 17.69 5.01 -4.18
C PRO A 28 17.40 5.77 -2.87
N SER A 29 18.21 6.79 -2.57
CA SER A 29 18.19 7.54 -1.31
C SER A 29 17.49 8.90 -1.41
N GLY A 30 16.93 9.24 -2.57
CA GLY A 30 16.26 10.51 -2.80
C GLY A 30 14.88 10.63 -2.15
N ALA A 31 14.34 9.53 -1.59
CA ALA A 31 13.10 9.53 -0.82
C ALA A 31 13.35 9.97 0.62
N ALA A 32 12.34 10.58 1.25
CA ALA A 32 12.39 10.88 2.68
C ALA A 32 12.63 9.60 3.50
N PRO A 33 13.36 9.67 4.62
CA PRO A 33 13.63 8.51 5.46
C PRO A 33 12.33 7.87 5.95
N SER A 34 12.32 6.55 6.08
CA SER A 34 11.20 5.81 6.70
C SER A 34 11.06 6.15 8.19
N LEU A 35 9.91 5.84 8.80
CA LEU A 35 9.69 6.11 10.23
C LEU A 35 10.73 5.40 11.11
N VAL A 36 11.09 4.17 10.74
CA VAL A 36 12.14 3.43 11.43
C VAL A 36 13.50 4.11 11.22
N ALA A 37 13.83 4.51 9.99
CA ALA A 37 15.09 5.21 9.71
C ALA A 37 15.19 6.56 10.44
N THR A 38 14.08 7.28 10.62
CA THR A 38 14.08 8.52 11.42
C THR A 38 14.33 8.28 12.91
N ALA A 39 13.94 7.12 13.44
CA ALA A 39 14.07 6.81 14.85
C ALA A 39 15.43 6.20 15.22
N VAL A 40 15.97 5.30 14.37
CA VAL A 40 17.19 4.51 14.68
C VAL A 40 18.33 4.72 13.69
N GLY A 41 18.15 5.55 12.67
CA GLY A 41 19.12 5.76 11.60
C GLY A 41 19.03 4.74 10.46
N ALA A 42 19.59 5.10 9.31
CA ALA A 42 19.56 4.29 8.08
C ALA A 42 20.15 2.86 8.22
N PRO A 43 21.34 2.64 8.83
CA PRO A 43 21.92 1.30 8.89
C PRO A 43 21.11 0.35 9.78
N ALA A 44 20.62 0.84 10.93
CA ALA A 44 19.75 0.06 11.80
C ALA A 44 18.39 -0.25 11.12
N ALA A 45 17.81 0.73 10.41
CA ALA A 45 16.58 0.50 9.65
C ALA A 45 16.77 -0.54 8.53
N ALA A 46 17.93 -0.58 7.87
CA ALA A 46 18.24 -1.62 6.88
C ALA A 46 18.29 -3.02 7.52
N ALA A 47 18.91 -3.16 8.69
CA ALA A 47 18.89 -4.42 9.45
C ALA A 47 17.46 -4.82 9.86
N VAL A 48 16.65 -3.87 10.31
CA VAL A 48 15.23 -4.10 10.62
C VAL A 48 14.45 -4.51 9.37
N SER A 49 14.77 -3.95 8.19
CA SER A 49 14.17 -4.34 6.91
C SER A 49 14.50 -5.78 6.53
N ILE A 50 15.74 -6.22 6.74
CA ILE A 50 16.14 -7.62 6.53
C ILE A 50 15.31 -8.53 7.44
N ALA A 51 15.26 -8.22 8.75
CA ALA A 51 14.50 -9.01 9.72
C ALA A 51 13.00 -9.06 9.39
N ALA A 52 12.40 -7.92 9.05
CA ALA A 52 10.98 -7.81 8.70
C ALA A 52 10.65 -8.57 7.40
N GLY A 53 11.51 -8.47 6.37
CA GLY A 53 11.36 -9.20 5.12
C GLY A 53 11.47 -10.72 5.31
N LEU A 54 12.44 -11.17 6.10
CA LEU A 54 12.58 -12.60 6.45
C LEU A 54 11.40 -13.10 7.29
N ALA A 55 10.89 -12.28 8.22
CA ALA A 55 9.69 -12.61 8.98
C ALA A 55 8.46 -12.74 8.06
N ALA A 56 8.32 -11.87 7.06
CA ALA A 56 7.26 -11.95 6.05
C ALA A 56 7.36 -13.24 5.23
N VAL A 57 8.58 -13.64 4.82
CA VAL A 57 8.84 -14.92 4.15
C VAL A 57 8.44 -16.10 5.05
N ALA A 58 8.85 -16.08 6.33
CA ALA A 58 8.53 -17.13 7.28
C ALA A 58 7.02 -17.27 7.48
N VAL A 59 6.30 -16.16 7.66
CA VAL A 59 4.83 -16.14 7.74
C VAL A 59 4.21 -16.69 6.45
N GLY A 60 4.73 -16.29 5.28
CA GLY A 60 4.33 -16.80 3.97
C GLY A 60 4.44 -18.33 3.88
N VAL A 61 5.61 -18.88 4.23
CA VAL A 61 5.90 -20.32 4.18
C VAL A 61 5.04 -21.09 5.19
N LEU A 62 4.98 -20.63 6.43
CA LEU A 62 4.19 -21.28 7.49
C LEU A 62 2.70 -21.24 7.17
N GLY A 63 2.20 -20.12 6.66
CA GLY A 63 0.82 -19.99 6.18
C GLY A 63 0.51 -20.96 5.05
N LEU A 64 1.39 -21.07 4.04
CA LEU A 64 1.23 -22.01 2.92
C LEU A 64 1.26 -23.47 3.38
N ARG A 65 2.13 -23.81 4.34
CA ARG A 65 2.18 -25.15 4.94
C ARG A 65 0.92 -25.47 5.74
N GLY A 66 0.40 -24.52 6.52
CA GLY A 66 -0.85 -24.66 7.26
C GLY A 66 -2.05 -24.92 6.35
N VAL A 67 -2.14 -24.20 5.23
CA VAL A 67 -3.20 -24.40 4.21
C VAL A 67 -3.11 -25.80 3.59
N ARG A 68 -1.91 -26.29 3.28
CA ARG A 68 -1.71 -27.63 2.68
C ARG A 68 -1.98 -28.77 3.68
N GLY A 69 -1.55 -28.63 4.93
CA GLY A 69 -1.78 -29.62 5.98
C GLY A 69 -3.26 -29.75 6.36
N GLY A 70 -4.01 -28.64 6.35
CA GLY A 70 -5.45 -28.65 6.59
C GLY A 70 -6.25 -29.37 5.51
N ALA A 71 -5.80 -29.31 4.24
CA ALA A 71 -6.47 -29.97 3.11
C ALA A 71 -6.43 -31.51 3.17
N ALA A 72 -5.40 -32.09 3.80
CA ALA A 72 -5.31 -33.54 4.01
C ALA A 72 -6.17 -34.04 5.20
N GLY A 73 -6.64 -33.14 6.07
CA GLY A 73 -7.46 -33.46 7.26
C GLY A 73 -8.97 -33.21 7.11
N VAL A 74 -9.46 -32.91 5.90
CA VAL A 74 -10.85 -32.44 5.63
C VAL A 74 -11.92 -33.51 5.91
N ALA A 75 -11.57 -34.73 6.32
CA ALA A 75 -12.54 -35.73 6.77
C ALA A 75 -13.23 -35.37 8.11
N ARG A 76 -12.82 -34.33 8.85
CA ARG A 76 -13.52 -33.87 10.08
C ARG A 76 -13.57 -32.35 10.22
N GLY A 77 -14.46 -31.71 9.46
CA GLY A 77 -15.28 -30.55 9.90
C GLY A 77 -14.63 -29.28 10.47
N VAL A 78 -13.31 -29.16 10.53
CA VAL A 78 -12.60 -27.97 11.01
C VAL A 78 -11.59 -27.59 9.95
N VAL A 79 -12.04 -26.74 9.01
CA VAL A 79 -11.15 -26.10 8.03
C VAL A 79 -10.02 -25.42 8.80
N GLY A 80 -8.78 -25.82 8.50
CA GLY A 80 -7.58 -25.47 9.24
C GLY A 80 -7.35 -23.96 9.30
N ALA A 81 -7.87 -23.33 10.35
CA ALA A 81 -7.55 -21.97 10.69
C ALA A 81 -6.05 -21.90 11.00
N ALA A 82 -5.31 -21.03 10.30
CA ALA A 82 -3.97 -20.69 10.73
C ALA A 82 -3.99 -20.35 12.23
N PRO A 83 -3.05 -20.87 13.04
CA PRO A 83 -3.06 -20.64 14.48
C PRO A 83 -3.12 -19.15 14.74
N GLY A 84 -3.99 -18.70 15.66
CA GLY A 84 -4.24 -17.28 15.90
C GLY A 84 -2.97 -16.45 16.12
N GLY A 85 -1.94 -17.07 16.73
CA GLY A 85 -0.61 -16.48 16.88
C GLY A 85 0.05 -16.10 15.55
N LEU A 86 -0.02 -16.94 14.51
CA LEU A 86 0.58 -16.65 13.20
C LEU A 86 -0.08 -15.44 12.53
N ARG A 87 -1.39 -15.24 12.74
CA ARG A 87 -2.10 -14.05 12.22
C ARG A 87 -1.71 -12.78 12.97
N ILE A 88 -1.54 -12.85 14.30
CA ILE A 88 -1.03 -11.72 15.09
C ILE A 88 0.37 -11.35 14.60
N VAL A 89 1.25 -12.34 14.44
CA VAL A 89 2.60 -12.12 13.89
C VAL A 89 2.52 -11.52 12.49
N ALA A 90 1.65 -12.01 11.61
CA ALA A 90 1.46 -11.45 10.27
C ALA A 90 1.05 -9.97 10.29
N VAL A 91 0.16 -9.58 11.20
CA VAL A 91 -0.24 -8.16 11.38
C VAL A 91 0.92 -7.32 11.90
N LEU A 92 1.66 -7.81 12.90
CA LEU A 92 2.82 -7.11 13.44
C LEU A 92 3.92 -6.91 12.38
N VAL A 93 4.20 -7.95 11.60
CA VAL A 93 5.14 -7.89 10.48
C VAL A 93 4.64 -6.93 9.40
N ALA A 94 3.34 -6.95 9.07
CA ALA A 94 2.75 -6.01 8.12
C ALA A 94 2.93 -4.56 8.58
N LEU A 95 2.68 -4.26 9.86
CA LEU A 95 2.88 -2.93 10.44
C LEU A 95 4.36 -2.51 10.39
N LEU A 96 5.29 -3.42 10.72
CA LEU A 96 6.72 -3.15 10.67
C LEU A 96 7.20 -2.87 9.25
N VAL A 97 6.81 -3.71 8.28
CA VAL A 97 7.13 -3.52 6.86
C VAL A 97 6.54 -2.20 6.35
N ALA A 98 5.34 -1.83 6.80
CA ALA A 98 4.72 -0.57 6.44
C ALA A 98 5.44 0.66 7.05
N ALA A 99 5.96 0.54 8.26
CA ALA A 99 6.77 1.59 8.91
C ALA A 99 8.14 1.79 8.23
N LEU A 100 8.61 0.80 7.47
CA LEU A 100 9.86 0.84 6.71
C LEU A 100 9.69 1.46 5.31
N ILE A 101 8.48 1.79 4.86
CA ILE A 101 8.23 2.39 3.55
C ILE A 101 9.02 3.70 3.39
N PRO A 102 9.94 3.80 2.41
CA PRO A 102 10.63 5.05 2.08
C PRO A 102 9.65 6.10 1.56
N GLY A 103 9.86 7.37 1.94
CA GLY A 103 8.93 8.47 1.64
C GLY A 103 7.74 8.54 2.60
N GLY A 104 7.65 7.63 3.57
CA GLY A 104 6.56 7.54 4.54
C GLY A 104 5.34 6.79 4.02
N ILE A 105 4.60 6.19 4.94
CA ILE A 105 3.42 5.39 4.62
C ILE A 105 2.28 6.23 4.03
N ILE A 106 2.12 7.48 4.49
CA ILE A 106 0.96 8.32 4.13
C ILE A 106 1.01 8.73 2.65
N PRO A 107 2.10 9.31 2.11
CA PRO A 107 2.14 9.68 0.70
C PRO A 107 2.04 8.46 -0.20
N VAL A 108 2.77 7.39 0.14
CA VAL A 108 2.80 6.16 -0.66
C VAL A 108 1.43 5.49 -0.68
N ALA A 109 0.76 5.35 0.47
CA ALA A 109 -0.60 4.81 0.54
C ALA A 109 -1.62 5.72 -0.18
N GLY A 110 -1.50 7.04 -0.05
CA GLY A 110 -2.38 8.00 -0.73
C GLY A 110 -2.26 7.94 -2.25
N TYR A 111 -1.05 7.99 -2.81
CA TYR A 111 -0.84 7.96 -4.25
C TYR A 111 -1.13 6.59 -4.87
N SER A 112 -0.73 5.51 -4.19
CA SER A 112 -1.07 4.15 -4.62
C SER A 112 -2.58 3.89 -4.58
N PHE A 113 -3.28 4.42 -3.58
CA PHE A 113 -4.73 4.35 -3.52
C PHE A 113 -5.38 5.04 -4.73
N VAL A 114 -4.88 6.20 -5.16
CA VAL A 114 -5.38 6.87 -6.38
C VAL A 114 -5.20 5.97 -7.61
N LEU A 115 -4.05 5.30 -7.75
CA LEU A 115 -3.81 4.36 -8.84
C LEU A 115 -4.75 3.14 -8.78
N VAL A 116 -4.96 2.59 -7.58
CA VAL A 116 -5.90 1.49 -7.36
C VAL A 116 -7.32 1.90 -7.69
N VAL A 117 -7.78 3.08 -7.24
CA VAL A 117 -9.11 3.61 -7.55
C VAL A 117 -9.25 3.82 -9.05
N ALA A 118 -8.26 4.41 -9.72
CA ALA A 118 -8.28 4.55 -11.17
C ALA A 118 -8.43 3.20 -11.88
N GLY A 119 -7.66 2.19 -11.46
CA GLY A 119 -7.77 0.82 -11.95
C GLY A 119 -9.14 0.19 -11.69
N LEU A 120 -9.71 0.40 -10.49
CA LEU A 120 -11.05 -0.08 -10.12
C LEU A 120 -12.15 0.61 -10.92
N VAL A 121 -12.01 1.90 -11.23
CA VAL A 121 -12.92 2.63 -12.12
C VAL A 121 -12.88 2.02 -13.52
N VAL A 122 -11.69 1.81 -14.08
CA VAL A 122 -11.53 1.16 -15.41
C VAL A 122 -12.13 -0.25 -15.41
N GLY A 123 -11.73 -1.09 -14.45
CA GLY A 123 -12.25 -2.46 -14.33
C GLY A 123 -13.76 -2.51 -14.09
N GLY A 124 -14.27 -1.61 -13.24
CA GLY A 124 -15.69 -1.45 -12.98
C GLY A 124 -16.49 -1.03 -14.22
N LEU A 125 -15.95 -0.11 -15.03
CA LEU A 125 -16.56 0.29 -16.30
C LEU A 125 -16.56 -0.85 -17.32
N VAL A 126 -15.46 -1.61 -17.43
CA VAL A 126 -15.39 -2.80 -18.29
C VAL A 126 -16.45 -3.81 -17.87
N LEU A 127 -16.49 -4.17 -16.58
CA LEU A 127 -17.47 -5.10 -16.03
C LEU A 127 -18.91 -4.61 -16.21
N LEU A 128 -19.16 -3.32 -16.01
CA LEU A 128 -20.46 -2.70 -16.22
C LEU A 128 -20.86 -2.76 -17.69
N THR A 129 -19.93 -2.53 -18.61
CA THR A 129 -20.17 -2.59 -20.06
C THR A 129 -20.48 -4.02 -20.51
N VAL A 130 -19.75 -5.01 -20.00
CA VAL A 130 -20.02 -6.44 -20.29
C VAL A 130 -21.40 -6.85 -19.76
N ARG A 131 -21.79 -6.41 -18.55
CA ARG A 131 -23.06 -6.82 -17.91
C ARG A 131 -24.28 -6.00 -18.36
N ARG A 132 -24.08 -4.72 -18.68
CA ARG A 132 -25.12 -3.71 -18.96
C ARG A 132 -24.58 -2.69 -19.98
N PRO A 133 -24.51 -3.04 -21.27
CA PRO A 133 -23.73 -2.29 -22.28
C PRO A 133 -24.12 -0.82 -22.37
N VAL A 134 -25.41 -0.51 -22.38
CA VAL A 134 -25.90 0.89 -22.44
C VAL A 134 -25.42 1.70 -21.23
N ARG A 135 -25.53 1.14 -20.01
CA ARG A 135 -25.08 1.84 -18.78
C ARG A 135 -23.56 1.97 -18.71
N GLY A 136 -22.85 0.95 -19.17
CA GLY A 136 -21.39 0.97 -19.27
C GLY A 136 -20.89 2.04 -20.23
N LEU A 137 -21.48 2.12 -21.42
CA LEU A 137 -21.18 3.16 -22.42
C LEU A 137 -21.46 4.57 -21.88
N VAL A 138 -22.59 4.79 -21.19
CA VAL A 138 -22.88 6.07 -20.52
C VAL A 138 -21.82 6.39 -19.46
N GLY A 139 -21.41 5.42 -18.65
CA GLY A 139 -20.35 5.59 -17.65
C GLY A 139 -18.99 5.92 -18.27
N ILE A 140 -18.61 5.24 -19.36
CA ILE A 140 -17.39 5.52 -20.12
C ILE A 140 -17.46 6.93 -20.70
N ALA A 141 -18.57 7.30 -21.35
CA ALA A 141 -18.76 8.63 -21.93
C ALA A 141 -18.65 9.73 -20.86
N LEU A 142 -19.20 9.51 -19.66
CA LEU A 142 -19.07 10.43 -18.54
C LEU A 142 -17.61 10.60 -18.11
N VAL A 143 -16.89 9.51 -17.86
CA VAL A 143 -15.49 9.55 -17.42
C VAL A 143 -14.59 10.18 -18.50
N VAL A 144 -14.74 9.77 -19.75
CA VAL A 144 -14.02 10.37 -20.88
C VAL A 144 -14.36 11.85 -21.00
N GLY A 145 -15.63 12.24 -20.88
CA GLY A 145 -16.06 13.63 -20.90
C GLY A 145 -15.39 14.47 -19.81
N VAL A 146 -15.32 13.96 -18.57
CA VAL A 146 -14.60 14.63 -17.46
C VAL A 146 -13.11 14.75 -17.75
N VAL A 147 -12.47 13.68 -18.26
CA VAL A 147 -11.04 13.69 -18.62
C VAL A 147 -10.77 14.67 -19.74
N VAL A 148 -11.60 14.71 -20.79
CA VAL A 148 -11.49 15.66 -21.90
C VAL A 148 -11.69 17.09 -21.41
N LEU A 149 -12.68 17.35 -20.55
CA LEU A 149 -12.90 18.67 -19.97
C LEU A 149 -11.68 19.12 -19.15
N ALA A 150 -11.11 18.23 -18.33
CA ALA A 150 -9.88 18.51 -17.59
C ALA A 150 -8.69 18.75 -18.53
N ALA A 151 -8.57 17.94 -19.59
CA ALA A 151 -7.54 18.04 -20.61
C ALA A 151 -7.58 19.36 -21.37
N LEU A 152 -8.77 19.91 -21.65
CA LEU A 152 -8.93 21.20 -22.31
C LEU A 152 -8.58 22.38 -21.40
N ARG A 153 -8.67 22.20 -20.07
CA ARG A 153 -8.33 23.25 -19.09
C ARG A 153 -6.90 23.16 -18.56
N LEU A 154 -6.22 22.05 -18.78
CA LEU A 154 -4.84 21.83 -18.38
C LEU A 154 -3.94 21.85 -19.61
N PRO A 155 -2.75 22.46 -19.57
CA PRO A 155 -1.82 22.44 -20.69
C PRO A 155 -1.14 21.07 -20.79
N LEU A 156 -1.91 20.01 -21.08
CA LEU A 156 -1.46 18.61 -21.04
C LEU A 156 -0.23 18.33 -21.91
N ALA A 157 -0.12 19.00 -23.06
CA ALA A 157 1.03 18.90 -23.95
C ALA A 157 2.34 19.29 -23.27
N THR A 158 2.29 20.20 -22.28
CA THR A 158 3.45 20.61 -21.49
C THR A 158 3.50 19.90 -20.13
N PHE A 159 2.34 19.55 -19.57
CA PHE A 159 2.24 18.95 -18.24
C PHE A 159 2.68 17.48 -18.24
N ALA A 160 2.21 16.68 -19.19
CA ALA A 160 2.55 15.26 -19.27
C ALA A 160 4.05 14.98 -19.40
N PRO A 161 4.81 15.62 -20.31
CA PRO A 161 6.26 15.40 -20.39
C PRO A 161 6.98 15.85 -19.11
N ARG A 162 6.59 16.99 -18.51
CA ARG A 162 7.17 17.44 -17.23
C ARG A 162 6.92 16.46 -16.08
N VAL A 163 5.73 15.86 -16.02
CA VAL A 163 5.43 14.82 -15.03
C VAL A 163 6.28 13.59 -15.28
N LEU A 164 6.42 13.14 -16.53
CA LEU A 164 7.25 11.99 -16.88
C LEU A 164 8.73 12.24 -16.59
N GLU A 165 9.27 13.39 -16.94
CA GLU A 165 10.65 13.81 -16.65
C GLU A 165 10.91 13.86 -15.13
N ALA A 166 9.95 14.36 -14.35
CA ALA A 166 10.04 14.38 -12.89
C ALA A 166 9.91 12.98 -12.26
N LEU A 167 9.12 12.09 -12.87
CA LEU A 167 8.82 10.76 -12.35
C LEU A 167 9.90 9.73 -12.72
N ALA A 168 10.45 9.82 -13.93
CA ALA A 168 11.45 8.88 -14.46
C ALA A 168 12.61 8.59 -13.50
N PRO A 169 13.30 9.59 -12.92
CA PRO A 169 14.38 9.33 -11.97
C PRO A 169 13.90 8.74 -10.63
N ARG A 170 12.59 8.84 -10.33
CA ARG A 170 11.97 8.37 -9.08
C ARG A 170 11.33 6.98 -9.20
N LEU A 171 11.33 6.36 -10.40
CA LEU A 171 10.70 5.06 -10.61
C LEU A 171 11.30 3.96 -9.73
N GLY A 172 12.61 3.99 -9.49
CA GLY A 172 13.27 3.05 -8.58
C GLY A 172 12.77 3.19 -7.13
N GLU A 173 12.66 4.42 -6.64
CA GLU A 173 12.11 4.71 -5.29
C GLU A 173 10.66 4.24 -5.17
N LEU A 174 9.85 4.53 -6.19
CA LEU A 174 8.46 4.10 -6.24
C LEU A 174 8.33 2.59 -6.25
N ALA A 175 9.18 1.87 -6.99
CA ALA A 175 9.19 0.42 -7.01
C ALA A 175 9.52 -0.17 -5.63
N VAL A 176 10.50 0.41 -4.92
CA VAL A 176 10.84 0.01 -3.54
C VAL A 176 9.67 0.25 -2.60
N SER A 177 9.07 1.43 -2.62
CA SER A 177 7.93 1.76 -1.76
C SER A 177 6.70 0.90 -2.07
N MET A 178 6.45 0.58 -3.36
CA MET A 178 5.40 -0.35 -3.76
C MET A 178 5.68 -1.77 -3.29
N ALA A 179 6.91 -2.25 -3.33
CA ALA A 179 7.25 -3.59 -2.82
C ALA A 179 6.90 -3.72 -1.33
N HIS A 180 7.26 -2.72 -0.52
CA HIS A 180 6.91 -2.67 0.91
C HIS A 180 5.39 -2.58 1.12
N LEU A 181 4.72 -1.68 0.39
CA LEU A 181 3.28 -1.49 0.51
C LEU A 181 2.51 -2.77 0.16
N VAL A 182 2.85 -3.42 -0.96
CA VAL A 182 2.16 -4.63 -1.41
C VAL A 182 2.51 -5.81 -0.51
N ALA A 183 3.74 -5.93 0.00
CA ALA A 183 4.08 -6.94 1.01
C ALA A 183 3.24 -6.78 2.29
N ALA A 184 3.22 -5.58 2.86
CA ALA A 184 2.43 -5.26 4.06
C ALA A 184 0.93 -5.47 3.82
N GLY A 185 0.41 -4.98 2.69
CA GLY A 185 -0.98 -5.14 2.29
C GLY A 185 -1.38 -6.60 2.11
N ALA A 186 -0.53 -7.42 1.48
CA ALA A 186 -0.79 -8.84 1.28
C ALA A 186 -0.81 -9.62 2.60
N LEU A 187 0.12 -9.33 3.52
CA LEU A 187 0.15 -9.92 4.86
C LEU A 187 -1.10 -9.53 5.68
N ALA A 188 -1.43 -8.24 5.71
CA ALA A 188 -2.59 -7.74 6.44
C ALA A 188 -3.89 -8.33 5.85
N ALA A 189 -4.05 -8.28 4.53
CA ALA A 189 -5.22 -8.85 3.85
C ALA A 189 -5.36 -10.35 4.10
N TRP A 190 -4.25 -11.11 4.11
CA TRP A 190 -4.30 -12.52 4.45
C TRP A 190 -4.66 -12.77 5.92
N ALA A 191 -4.06 -12.03 6.85
CA ALA A 191 -4.31 -12.19 8.28
C ALA A 191 -5.77 -11.87 8.65
N ILE A 192 -6.37 -10.89 7.96
CA ILE A 192 -7.74 -10.41 8.20
C ILE A 192 -8.78 -11.18 7.36
N GLY A 193 -8.38 -11.71 6.20
CA GLY A 193 -9.28 -12.16 5.13
C GLY A 193 -10.12 -13.42 5.41
N GLU A 194 -9.90 -14.10 6.53
CA GLU A 194 -10.72 -15.25 6.93
C GLU A 194 -11.50 -14.93 8.21
N PRO A 195 -12.83 -14.77 8.13
CA PRO A 195 -13.67 -14.64 9.31
C PRO A 195 -13.74 -15.99 10.04
N ALA A 196 -12.84 -16.24 10.98
CA ALA A 196 -13.10 -17.18 12.07
C ALA A 196 -14.11 -16.53 13.04
N VAL A 197 -15.34 -16.28 12.56
CA VAL A 197 -16.34 -15.56 13.34
C VAL A 197 -17.03 -16.54 14.28
N ARG A 198 -16.39 -16.77 15.43
CA ARG A 198 -17.07 -17.15 16.66
C ARG A 198 -16.45 -16.35 17.81
N GLY A 199 -17.21 -15.42 18.39
CA GLY A 199 -16.79 -14.68 19.58
C GLY A 199 -17.48 -13.33 19.76
N ARG A 200 -17.51 -12.87 21.02
CA ARG A 200 -18.09 -11.58 21.43
C ARG A 200 -17.43 -10.39 20.73
N PHE A 201 -16.12 -10.46 20.49
CA PHE A 201 -15.37 -9.40 19.81
C PHE A 201 -15.81 -9.23 18.35
N ALA A 202 -15.89 -10.34 17.60
CA ALA A 202 -16.36 -10.30 16.21
C ALA A 202 -17.81 -9.79 16.12
N ALA A 203 -18.69 -10.21 17.05
CA ALA A 203 -20.04 -9.66 17.15
C ALA A 203 -20.04 -8.15 17.43
N GLY A 204 -19.15 -7.68 18.31
CA GLY A 204 -18.94 -6.26 18.58
C GLY A 204 -18.51 -5.47 17.34
N VAL A 205 -17.51 -5.97 16.59
CA VAL A 205 -17.05 -5.35 15.34
C VAL A 205 -18.16 -5.33 14.28
N LEU A 206 -18.91 -6.43 14.11
CA LEU A 206 -20.02 -6.51 13.15
C LEU A 206 -21.19 -5.57 13.50
N ARG A 207 -21.44 -5.36 14.81
CA ARG A 207 -22.41 -4.37 15.29
C ARG A 207 -22.00 -2.95 14.93
N HIS A 208 -20.71 -2.63 14.96
CA HIS A 208 -20.17 -1.30 14.66
C HIS A 208 -19.61 -1.15 13.23
N ARG A 209 -19.85 -2.10 12.33
CA ARG A 209 -19.26 -2.12 10.98
C ARG A 209 -19.46 -0.82 10.20
N ARG A 210 -20.62 -0.18 10.33
CA ARG A 210 -20.89 1.12 9.68
C ARG A 210 -19.99 2.21 10.23
N ALA A 211 -19.90 2.35 11.55
CA ALA A 211 -19.05 3.35 12.20
C ALA A 211 -17.57 3.14 11.84
N ILE A 212 -17.10 1.88 11.85
CA ILE A 212 -15.72 1.54 11.46
C ILE A 212 -15.46 1.89 9.99
N THR A 213 -16.39 1.55 9.10
CA THR A 213 -16.26 1.86 7.66
C THR A 213 -16.28 3.37 7.42
N ILE A 214 -17.16 4.11 8.11
CA ILE A 214 -17.21 5.57 8.04
C ILE A 214 -15.89 6.15 8.56
N ALA A 215 -15.40 5.74 9.73
CA ALA A 215 -14.12 6.20 10.27
C ALA A 215 -12.95 5.89 9.32
N ALA A 216 -12.95 4.70 8.71
CA ALA A 216 -11.95 4.31 7.71
C ALA A 216 -12.07 5.15 6.43
N ALA A 217 -13.28 5.48 5.97
CA ALA A 217 -13.49 6.37 4.82
C ALA A 217 -13.08 7.82 5.15
N LEU A 218 -13.28 8.25 6.39
CA LEU A 218 -12.89 9.56 6.89
C LEU A 218 -11.40 9.65 7.21
N CYS A 219 -10.60 8.59 7.11
CA CYS A 219 -9.17 8.65 7.44
C CYS A 219 -8.39 9.59 6.51
N ALA A 220 -8.88 9.79 5.28
CA ALA A 220 -8.35 10.76 4.33
C ALA A 220 -8.89 12.17 4.55
N LEU A 221 -9.98 12.34 5.34
CA LEU A 221 -10.65 13.62 5.51
C LEU A 221 -9.77 14.68 6.17
N PRO A 222 -8.94 14.38 7.20
CA PRO A 222 -7.99 15.35 7.73
C PRO A 222 -7.03 15.87 6.65
N TYR A 223 -6.51 14.97 5.81
CA TYR A 223 -5.60 15.36 4.71
C TYR A 223 -6.31 16.21 3.66
N VAL A 224 -7.52 15.81 3.24
CA VAL A 224 -8.34 16.57 2.29
C VAL A 224 -8.72 17.93 2.86
N PHE A 225 -9.12 18.00 4.13
CA PHE A 225 -9.45 19.24 4.81
C PHE A 225 -8.24 20.18 4.87
N CYS A 226 -7.07 19.69 5.29
CA CYS A 226 -5.84 20.51 5.30
C CYS A 226 -5.48 21.02 3.90
N ARG A 227 -5.69 20.22 2.85
CA ARG A 227 -5.44 20.62 1.45
C ARG A 227 -6.47 21.63 0.93
N LEU A 228 -7.74 21.49 1.28
CA LEU A 228 -8.82 22.39 0.86
C LEU A 228 -8.78 23.73 1.59
N THR A 229 -8.41 23.72 2.87
CA THR A 229 -8.39 24.92 3.73
C THR A 229 -7.10 25.72 3.61
N TRP A 230 -6.17 25.31 2.73
CA TRP A 230 -4.82 25.89 2.64
C TRP A 230 -4.04 25.86 3.98
N LEU A 231 -4.51 25.08 4.97
CA LEU A 231 -3.84 24.86 6.24
C LEU A 231 -2.64 23.91 6.12
N THR A 232 -2.39 23.33 4.94
CA THR A 232 -1.05 22.83 4.60
C THR A 232 -0.14 24.00 4.24
N PRO A 233 0.80 24.42 5.11
CA PRO A 233 1.72 25.49 4.76
C PRO A 233 2.67 25.00 3.65
N TRP A 234 2.36 25.36 2.41
CA TRP A 234 3.34 25.39 1.34
C TRP A 234 3.85 26.84 1.30
N PRO A 235 5.09 27.17 1.73
CA PRO A 235 6.34 26.42 1.58
C PRO A 235 7.18 26.29 2.87
N LEU A 236 6.62 25.89 4.02
CA LEU A 236 7.44 25.79 5.26
C LEU A 236 8.34 24.54 5.34
N PHE A 237 8.21 23.60 4.39
CA PHE A 237 9.11 22.45 4.23
C PHE A 237 9.95 22.49 2.94
N ALA A 238 9.91 23.60 2.19
CA ALA A 238 10.94 23.81 1.18
C ALA A 238 12.28 24.02 1.91
N PRO A 239 13.38 23.40 1.49
CA PRO A 239 14.70 23.71 2.03
C PRO A 239 14.90 25.21 1.98
N ARG A 240 15.23 25.84 3.12
CA ARG A 240 15.58 27.26 3.17
C ARG A 240 16.77 27.47 2.22
N GLY A 241 16.51 28.05 1.05
CA GLY A 241 17.50 28.22 -0.01
C GLY A 241 16.95 28.08 -1.44
N ALA A 242 15.80 27.45 -1.65
CA ALA A 242 15.22 27.28 -2.99
C ALA A 242 14.48 28.52 -3.56
N LEU A 243 14.45 29.64 -2.81
CA LEU A 243 13.81 30.89 -3.19
C LEU A 243 14.75 32.08 -2.89
N ALA A 244 16.03 31.98 -3.25
CA ALA A 244 16.82 33.18 -3.49
C ALA A 244 16.41 33.72 -4.87
N PRO A 245 15.88 34.95 -4.99
CA PRO A 245 15.80 35.61 -6.28
C PRO A 245 17.22 36.00 -6.71
N ASP A 246 17.59 35.64 -7.94
CA ASP A 246 18.56 36.44 -8.71
C ASP A 246 17.92 37.78 -9.09
#